data_AF-A0AAW7SUC4-F1
#
_entry.id   AF-A0AAW7SUC4-F1
#
_cell.length_a   1.000
_cell.length_b   1.000
_cell.length_c   1.000
_cell.angle_alpha   90.00
_cell.angle_beta   90.00
_cell.angle_gamma   90.00
#
_symmetry.space_group_name_H-M   'P 1'
#
loop_
_entity.id
_entity.type
_entity.pdbx_description
1 polymer ?
#
loop_
_entity_poly.entity_id
_entity_poly.type
_entity_poly.pdbx_seq_one_letter_code
_entity_poly.pdbx_strand_id
1 'polypeptide(L)'
;AVARFELKWFDGAYAPGEKLLKTEMLEIEGRRFRKEGLGKDVTDKFLAGLPGVQKEGCDGLITSARWVLHKMPAHTRTVCLEFFGQAREAIPSIVEIKDYLFETSKQGGAILAGLEHLDERYLRAVGYATKSKRNAFPKMVLIGDIVGDDADAVAHATSEVIRMANGKSGEGFVAVS
;
A
#
# COMPACT_ATOMS: atom_id res chain seq x y z
N ALA A 1 -10.45 -4.62 19.39
CA ALA A 1 -10.82 -3.20 19.51
C ALA A 1 -12.08 -2.92 18.69
N VAL A 2 -12.91 -1.97 19.13
CA VAL A 2 -14.13 -1.53 18.44
C VAL A 2 -13.88 -0.13 17.89
N ALA A 3 -14.24 0.11 16.63
CA ALA A 3 -14.27 1.43 16.03
C ALA A 3 -15.66 2.05 16.24
N ARG A 4 -15.69 3.34 16.60
CA ARG A 4 -16.91 4.08 16.90
C ARG A 4 -17.05 5.23 15.92
N PHE A 5 -18.21 5.34 15.29
CA PHE A 5 -18.55 6.41 14.37
C PHE A 5 -19.79 7.14 14.88
N GLU A 6 -19.67 8.44 15.08
CA GLU A 6 -20.83 9.30 15.34
C GLU A 6 -21.40 9.76 14.01
N LEU A 7 -22.62 9.34 13.71
CA LEU A 7 -23.36 9.72 12.52
C LEU A 7 -24.34 10.83 12.88
N LYS A 8 -24.33 11.91 12.11
CA LYS A 8 -25.23 13.06 12.28
C LYS A 8 -25.93 13.37 10.96
N TRP A 9 -27.25 13.45 11.00
CA TRP A 9 -28.08 13.78 9.84
C TRP A 9 -28.69 15.15 10.01
N PHE A 10 -28.62 15.98 8.97
CA PHE A 10 -29.11 17.36 8.98
C PHE A 10 -30.21 17.54 7.93
N ASP A 11 -31.07 18.55 8.12
CA ASP A 11 -32.32 18.80 7.37
C ASP A 11 -32.16 19.08 5.87
N GLY A 12 -30.94 19.38 5.39
CA GLY A 12 -30.62 19.64 3.98
C GLY A 12 -31.21 20.93 3.39
N ALA A 13 -32.28 21.49 3.97
CA ALA A 13 -32.89 22.76 3.59
C ALA A 13 -32.18 24.01 4.18
N TYR A 14 -31.29 23.79 5.14
CA TYR A 14 -30.48 24.81 5.83
C TYR A 14 -28.99 24.54 5.58
N ALA A 15 -28.11 25.43 6.03
CA ALA A 15 -26.68 25.21 5.82
C ALA A 15 -26.19 23.93 6.54
N PRO A 16 -25.14 23.25 6.03
CA PRO A 16 -24.61 22.05 6.66
C PRO A 16 -24.28 22.29 8.14
N GLY A 17 -24.83 21.46 9.03
CA GLY A 17 -24.62 21.59 10.47
C GLY A 17 -25.69 22.38 11.23
N GLU A 18 -26.57 23.13 10.56
CA GLU A 18 -27.49 24.05 11.26
C GLU A 18 -28.65 23.36 11.96
N LYS A 19 -29.35 22.44 11.27
CA LYS A 19 -30.53 21.77 11.80
C LYS A 19 -30.31 20.27 11.86
N LEU A 20 -29.86 19.79 13.02
CA LEU A 20 -29.66 18.37 13.31
C LEU A 20 -31.02 17.66 13.41
N LEU A 21 -31.20 16.60 12.64
CA LEU A 21 -32.39 15.74 12.66
C LEU A 21 -32.22 14.55 13.61
N LYS A 22 -31.08 13.87 13.53
CA LYS A 22 -30.77 12.72 14.39
C LYS A 22 -29.26 12.51 14.52
N THR A 23 -28.89 11.84 15.61
CA THR A 23 -27.54 11.32 15.87
C THR A 23 -27.63 9.81 16.12
N GLU A 24 -26.63 9.07 15.66
CA GLU A 24 -26.53 7.63 15.86
C GLU A 24 -25.06 7.26 16.12
N MET A 25 -24.83 6.37 17.09
CA MET A 25 -23.50 5.80 17.32
C MET A 25 -23.42 4.43 16.67
N LEU A 26 -22.57 4.31 15.64
CA LEU A 26 -22.28 3.06 14.98
C LEU A 26 -21.00 2.46 15.57
N GLU A 27 -21.12 1.28 16.18
CA GLU A 27 -20.00 0.51 16.71
C GLU A 27 -19.68 -0.66 15.78
N ILE A 28 -18.45 -0.69 15.26
CA ILE A 28 -18.01 -1.72 14.32
C ILE A 28 -16.80 -2.42 14.90
N GLU A 29 -16.88 -3.74 15.07
CA GLU A 29 -15.73 -4.53 15.51
C GLU A 29 -14.58 -4.39 14.50
N GLY A 30 -13.36 -4.12 15.00
CA GLY A 30 -12.19 -3.88 14.15
C GLY A 30 -11.92 -5.00 13.12
N ARG A 31 -12.22 -6.25 13.49
CA ARG A 31 -12.08 -7.44 12.62
C ARG A 31 -13.01 -7.45 11.40
N ARG A 32 -14.03 -6.59 11.34
CA ARG A 32 -14.89 -6.46 10.15
C ARG A 32 -14.24 -5.60 9.06
N PHE A 33 -13.32 -4.70 9.41
CA PHE A 33 -12.60 -3.87 8.43
C PHE A 33 -11.44 -4.61 7.76
N ARG A 34 -10.85 -5.58 8.46
CA ARG A 34 -9.74 -6.39 7.95
C ARG A 34 -9.95 -7.83 8.37
N LYS A 35 -9.97 -8.72 7.38
CA LYS A 35 -10.00 -10.14 7.63
C LYS A 35 -8.67 -10.58 8.20
N GLU A 36 -8.71 -11.28 9.33
CA GLU A 36 -7.50 -11.76 10.01
C GLU A 36 -6.68 -12.66 9.08
N GLY A 37 -5.37 -12.42 9.02
CA GLY A 37 -4.44 -13.10 8.11
C GLY A 37 -4.49 -12.66 6.65
N LEU A 38 -5.45 -11.82 6.27
CA LEU A 38 -5.57 -11.23 4.94
C LEU A 38 -5.42 -9.70 5.02
N GLY A 39 -5.15 -9.07 3.88
CA GLY A 39 -5.06 -7.61 3.79
C GLY A 39 -6.43 -6.94 3.91
N LYS A 40 -6.67 -5.92 3.08
CA LYS A 40 -8.00 -5.33 2.96
C LYS A 40 -9.01 -6.41 2.52
N ASP A 41 -10.11 -6.56 3.25
CA ASP A 41 -11.24 -7.34 2.78
C ASP A 41 -11.95 -6.56 1.66
N VAL A 42 -11.87 -7.06 0.43
CA VAL A 42 -12.51 -6.43 -0.75
C VAL A 42 -13.92 -6.95 -0.99
N THR A 43 -14.35 -7.96 -0.22
CA THR A 43 -15.68 -8.57 -0.32
C THR A 43 -16.69 -7.86 0.56
N ASP A 44 -16.29 -7.38 1.74
CA ASP A 44 -17.13 -6.53 2.57
C ASP A 44 -17.08 -5.07 2.08
N LYS A 45 -17.96 -4.75 1.14
CA LYS A 45 -18.18 -3.38 0.65
C LYS A 45 -19.16 -2.59 1.51
N PHE A 46 -19.96 -3.28 2.32
CA PHE A 46 -21.04 -2.69 3.10
C PHE A 46 -20.52 -1.98 4.36
N LEU A 47 -19.35 -2.39 4.88
CA LEU A 47 -18.68 -1.76 6.04
C LEU A 47 -19.62 -1.57 7.23
N ALA A 48 -20.45 -2.59 7.48
CA ALA A 48 -21.49 -2.58 8.50
C ALA A 48 -22.49 -1.39 8.42
N GLY A 49 -22.70 -0.85 7.22
CA GLY A 49 -23.64 0.24 6.95
C GLY A 49 -23.07 1.64 7.15
N LEU A 50 -21.74 1.80 7.25
CA LEU A 50 -21.10 3.12 7.38
C LEU A 50 -21.27 3.95 6.09
N PRO A 51 -22.08 5.03 6.10
CA PRO A 51 -22.41 5.77 4.88
C PRO A 51 -21.22 6.58 4.34
N GLY A 52 -21.13 6.71 3.02
CA GLY A 52 -20.20 7.63 2.35
C GLY A 52 -18.73 7.19 2.33
N VAL A 53 -18.38 6.03 2.91
CA VAL A 53 -17.01 5.47 2.89
C VAL A 53 -16.85 4.37 1.82
N GLN A 54 -17.95 3.92 1.19
CA GLN A 54 -17.96 2.89 0.16
C GLN A 54 -17.40 3.37 -1.19
N LYS A 55 -16.73 2.47 -1.92
CA LYS A 55 -16.04 2.74 -3.20
C LYS A 55 -16.95 2.97 -4.42
N GLU A 56 -18.27 2.94 -4.26
CA GLU A 56 -19.20 2.97 -5.41
C GLU A 56 -20.06 4.24 -5.45
N GLY A 57 -19.95 5.14 -4.46
CA GLY A 57 -20.65 6.43 -4.47
C GLY A 57 -22.18 6.31 -4.43
N CYS A 58 -22.72 5.14 -4.07
CA CYS A 58 -24.15 4.86 -4.08
C CYS A 58 -24.91 5.50 -2.92
N ASP A 59 -24.21 5.92 -1.86
CA ASP A 59 -24.81 6.42 -0.62
C ASP A 59 -24.84 7.95 -0.51
N GLY A 60 -24.40 8.64 -1.56
CA GLY A 60 -24.34 10.10 -1.64
C GLY A 60 -22.99 10.65 -2.08
N LEU A 61 -22.85 11.98 -2.01
CA LEU A 61 -21.65 12.71 -2.41
C LEU A 61 -20.85 13.14 -1.18
N ILE A 62 -19.57 12.77 -1.14
CA ILE A 62 -18.63 13.29 -0.13
C ILE A 62 -18.31 14.74 -0.49
N THR A 63 -18.77 15.69 0.33
CA THR A 63 -18.52 17.13 0.12
C THR A 63 -17.27 17.62 0.84
N SER A 64 -16.88 16.95 1.92
CA SER A 64 -15.68 17.26 2.69
C SER A 64 -15.20 16.03 3.47
N ALA A 65 -13.90 15.98 3.77
CA ALA A 65 -13.30 14.95 4.59
C ALA A 65 -12.14 15.54 5.41
N ARG A 66 -11.92 14.99 6.61
CA ARG A 66 -10.73 15.28 7.42
C ARG A 66 -9.88 14.03 7.49
N TRP A 67 -8.61 14.17 7.14
CA TRP A 67 -7.65 13.08 7.12
C TRP A 67 -6.62 13.25 8.22
N VAL A 68 -6.17 12.13 8.78
CA VAL A 68 -4.92 12.10 9.55
C VAL A 68 -3.79 12.02 8.54
N LEU A 69 -2.92 13.04 8.51
CA LEU A 69 -1.70 13.02 7.71
C LEU A 69 -0.54 12.54 8.58
N HIS A 70 0.11 11.48 8.15
CA HIS A 70 1.37 11.04 8.74
C HIS A 70 2.52 11.84 8.15
N LYS A 71 3.50 12.20 8.99
CA LYS A 71 4.74 12.82 8.51
C LYS A 71 5.53 11.79 7.72
N MET A 72 5.90 12.12 6.49
CA MET A 72 6.77 11.27 5.68
C MET A 72 8.17 11.25 6.32
N PRO A 73 8.81 10.07 6.45
CA PRO A 73 10.19 9.99 6.94
C PRO A 73 11.18 10.77 6.06
N ALA A 74 12.27 11.24 6.65
CA ALA A 74 13.20 12.16 6.00
C ALA A 74 13.94 11.57 4.78
N HIS A 75 14.12 10.25 4.74
CA HIS A 75 14.86 9.56 3.69
C HIS A 75 13.98 8.56 2.96
N THR A 76 14.11 8.54 1.63
CA THR A 76 13.37 7.64 0.74
C THR A 76 14.34 7.08 -0.31
N ARG A 77 14.23 5.77 -0.59
CA ARG A 77 14.89 5.11 -1.72
C ARG A 77 13.86 4.28 -2.47
N THR A 78 13.69 4.58 -3.75
CA THR A 78 12.86 3.78 -4.65
C THR A 78 13.71 2.70 -5.30
N VAL A 79 13.28 1.44 -5.18
CA VAL A 79 13.88 0.29 -5.83
C VAL A 79 13.04 -0.18 -7.02
N CYS A 80 13.72 -0.66 -8.06
CA CYS A 80 13.15 -1.38 -9.19
C CYS A 80 13.85 -2.73 -9.29
N LEU A 81 13.09 -3.82 -9.17
CA LEU A 81 13.59 -5.19 -9.16
C LEU A 81 13.02 -5.92 -10.38
N GLU A 82 13.87 -6.22 -11.35
CA GLU A 82 13.49 -6.88 -12.60
C GLU A 82 13.80 -8.38 -12.50
N PHE A 83 12.80 -9.24 -12.72
CA PHE A 83 12.96 -10.69 -12.64
C PHE A 83 12.82 -11.33 -14.02
N PHE A 84 13.80 -12.16 -14.38
CA PHE A 84 13.90 -12.77 -15.72
C PHE A 84 13.58 -14.27 -15.72
N GLY A 85 13.56 -14.90 -14.55
CA GLY A 85 13.15 -16.29 -14.37
C GLY A 85 11.64 -16.51 -14.48
N GLN A 86 11.17 -17.71 -14.17
CA GLN A 86 9.73 -17.99 -14.17
C GLN A 86 9.05 -17.19 -13.05
N ALA A 87 7.86 -16.63 -13.31
CA ALA A 87 7.14 -15.82 -12.32
C ALA A 87 6.94 -16.54 -10.98
N ARG A 88 6.71 -17.86 -10.99
CA ARG A 88 6.57 -18.68 -9.78
C ARG A 88 7.81 -18.66 -8.87
N GLU A 89 8.99 -18.44 -9.42
CA GLU A 89 10.26 -18.37 -8.67
C GLU A 89 10.49 -16.97 -8.10
N ALA A 90 9.92 -15.95 -8.75
CA ALA A 90 10.04 -14.55 -8.38
C ALA A 90 8.97 -14.09 -7.37
N ILE A 91 7.74 -14.62 -7.45
CA ILE A 91 6.63 -14.29 -6.55
C ILE A 91 7.01 -14.42 -5.06
N PRO A 92 7.73 -15.47 -4.61
CA PRO A 92 8.11 -15.58 -3.21
C PRO A 92 9.01 -14.43 -2.71
N SER A 93 9.73 -13.71 -3.60
CA SER A 93 10.46 -12.49 -3.22
C SER A 93 9.55 -11.41 -2.65
N ILE A 94 8.29 -11.31 -3.08
CA ILE A 94 7.34 -10.32 -2.54
C ILE A 94 7.14 -10.56 -1.04
N VAL A 95 6.91 -11.81 -0.67
CA VAL A 95 6.66 -12.19 0.73
C VAL A 95 7.92 -11.97 1.55
N GLU A 96 9.07 -12.44 1.07
CA GLU A 96 10.35 -12.31 1.79
C GLU A 96 10.77 -10.86 2.00
N ILE A 97 10.69 -10.02 0.96
CA ILE A 97 11.03 -8.58 1.04
C ILE A 97 10.12 -7.89 2.06
N LYS A 98 8.81 -8.17 1.99
CA LYS A 98 7.83 -7.62 2.92
C LYS A 98 8.12 -8.07 4.35
N ASP A 99 8.38 -9.37 4.57
CA ASP A 99 8.65 -9.91 5.90
C ASP A 99 9.94 -9.33 6.50
N TYR A 100 11.00 -9.20 5.69
CA TYR A 100 12.26 -8.54 6.08
C TYR A 100 12.04 -7.08 6.49
N LEU A 101 11.33 -6.29 5.66
CA LEU A 101 11.09 -4.87 5.95
C LEU A 101 10.10 -4.67 7.10
N PHE A 102 9.15 -5.57 7.30
CA PHE A 102 8.26 -5.54 8.46
C PHE A 102 9.02 -5.82 9.75
N GLU A 103 9.94 -6.78 9.75
CA GLU A 103 10.78 -7.05 10.91
C GLU A 103 11.74 -5.88 11.18
N THR A 104 12.35 -5.33 10.13
CA THR A 104 13.19 -4.12 10.22
C THR A 104 12.41 -2.94 10.81
N SER A 105 11.18 -2.73 10.37
CA SER A 105 10.32 -1.64 10.86
C SER A 105 9.92 -1.81 12.34
N LYS A 106 9.64 -3.04 12.79
CA LYS A 106 9.36 -3.30 14.22
C LYS A 106 10.54 -2.96 15.13
N GLN A 107 11.76 -3.05 14.61
CA GLN A 107 13.00 -2.71 15.31
C GLN A 107 13.33 -1.21 15.20
N GLY A 108 12.43 -0.39 14.64
CA GLY A 108 12.63 1.05 14.45
C GLY A 108 13.50 1.41 13.24
N GLY A 109 13.79 0.45 12.35
CA GLY A 109 14.56 0.67 11.13
C GLY A 109 13.71 1.15 9.95
N ALA A 110 14.18 0.86 8.74
CA ALA A 110 13.51 1.21 7.49
C ALA A 110 12.09 0.62 7.39
N ILE A 111 11.21 1.36 6.72
CA ILE A 111 9.78 1.10 6.55
C ILE A 111 9.50 0.88 5.07
N LEU A 112 8.71 -0.15 4.74
CA LEU A 112 8.17 -0.33 3.40
C LEU A 112 6.96 0.60 3.20
N ALA A 113 7.10 1.65 2.40
CA ALA A 113 6.01 2.58 2.10
C ALA A 113 5.08 2.05 0.99
N GLY A 114 5.63 1.33 0.03
CA GLY A 114 4.88 0.73 -1.07
C GLY A 114 5.68 -0.38 -1.75
N LEU A 115 4.98 -1.38 -2.30
CA LEU A 115 5.56 -2.47 -3.10
C LEU A 115 4.56 -2.89 -4.18
N GLU A 116 4.80 -2.42 -5.39
CA GLU A 116 3.96 -2.64 -6.55
C GLU A 116 4.53 -3.75 -7.43
N HIS A 117 3.65 -4.62 -7.89
CA HIS A 117 3.99 -5.76 -8.75
C HIS A 117 3.38 -5.60 -10.14
N LEU A 118 4.20 -5.78 -11.16
CA LEU A 118 3.78 -5.81 -12.56
C LEU A 118 4.22 -7.13 -13.21
N ASP A 119 3.27 -7.85 -13.81
CA ASP A 119 3.55 -9.07 -14.58
C ASP A 119 3.96 -8.73 -16.04
N GLU A 120 4.48 -9.73 -16.76
CA GLU A 120 4.89 -9.57 -18.16
C GLU A 120 3.81 -8.95 -19.07
N ARG A 121 2.52 -9.23 -18.83
CA ARG A 121 1.43 -8.70 -19.66
C ARG A 121 1.26 -7.21 -19.43
N TYR A 122 1.27 -6.77 -18.17
CA TYR A 122 1.24 -5.34 -17.84
C TYR A 122 2.48 -4.61 -18.36
N LEU A 123 3.67 -5.20 -18.20
CA LEU A 123 4.92 -4.60 -18.67
C LEU A 123 4.90 -4.36 -20.18
N ARG A 124 4.37 -5.30 -20.97
CA ARG A 124 4.19 -5.12 -22.41
C ARG A 124 3.16 -4.04 -22.72
N ALA A 125 2.03 -4.04 -22.02
CA ALA A 125 0.95 -3.09 -22.26
C ALA A 125 1.38 -1.64 -22.02
N VAL A 126 2.22 -1.38 -21.03
CA VAL A 126 2.73 -0.03 -20.71
C VAL A 126 3.99 0.34 -21.48
N GLY A 127 4.49 -0.53 -22.37
CA GLY A 127 5.74 -0.29 -23.11
C GLY A 127 6.94 -0.18 -22.19
N TYR A 128 7.03 -1.02 -21.15
CA TYR A 128 8.09 -0.98 -20.16
C TYR A 128 9.49 -1.09 -20.80
N ALA A 129 10.38 -0.18 -20.42
CA ALA A 129 11.78 -0.17 -20.85
C ALA A 129 12.65 -0.87 -19.79
N THR A 130 13.22 -2.03 -20.16
CA THR A 130 14.12 -2.80 -19.30
C THR A 130 15.36 -2.01 -18.94
N LYS A 131 15.67 -1.95 -17.64
CA LYS A 131 16.86 -1.28 -17.09
C LYS A 131 18.09 -2.16 -17.16
N SER A 132 17.91 -3.46 -16.94
CA SER A 132 18.96 -4.46 -17.08
C SER A 132 19.59 -4.42 -18.46
N LYS A 133 20.90 -4.66 -18.49
CA LYS A 133 21.65 -4.90 -19.74
C LYS A 133 21.45 -6.33 -20.27
N ARG A 134 20.72 -7.18 -19.55
CA ARG A 134 20.30 -8.48 -20.07
C ARG A 134 19.46 -8.22 -21.31
N ASN A 135 19.83 -8.84 -22.43
CA ASN A 135 19.06 -8.78 -23.67
C ASN A 135 17.81 -9.67 -23.59
N ALA A 136 17.00 -9.47 -22.57
CA ALA A 136 15.82 -10.24 -22.23
C ALA A 136 14.75 -9.32 -21.66
N PHE A 137 13.48 -9.65 -21.89
CA PHE A 137 12.36 -8.91 -21.32
C PHE A 137 12.00 -9.49 -19.95
N PRO A 138 11.87 -8.69 -18.88
CA PRO A 138 11.52 -9.19 -17.56
C PRO A 138 10.14 -9.83 -17.57
N LYS A 139 10.01 -10.93 -16.81
CA LYS A 139 8.74 -11.65 -16.62
C LYS A 139 7.90 -11.04 -15.50
N MET A 140 8.55 -10.31 -14.60
CA MET A 140 7.95 -9.64 -13.47
C MET A 140 8.84 -8.46 -13.06
N VAL A 141 8.23 -7.37 -12.62
CA VAL A 141 8.92 -6.24 -12.00
C VAL A 141 8.27 -5.93 -10.65
N LEU A 142 9.10 -5.67 -9.63
CA LEU A 142 8.66 -5.04 -8.39
C LEU A 142 9.21 -3.62 -8.31
N ILE A 143 8.36 -2.68 -7.93
CA ILE A 143 8.76 -1.29 -7.65
C ILE A 143 8.38 -1.01 -6.21
N GLY A 144 9.32 -0.53 -5.40
CA GLY A 144 9.02 -0.26 -4.00
C GLY A 144 9.73 0.96 -3.45
N ASP A 145 9.09 1.58 -2.47
CA ASP A 145 9.63 2.72 -1.74
C ASP A 145 10.01 2.28 -0.32
N ILE A 146 11.29 2.44 0.00
CA ILE A 146 11.85 2.15 1.32
C ILE A 146 12.18 3.48 1.97
N VAL A 147 11.58 3.74 3.14
CA VAL A 147 11.59 5.06 3.79
C VAL A 147 12.05 4.94 5.24
N GLY A 148 12.59 6.01 5.81
CA GLY A 148 13.02 6.04 7.20
C GLY A 148 13.64 7.38 7.60
N ASP A 149 13.84 7.59 8.89
CA ASP A 149 14.46 8.80 9.43
C ASP A 149 15.98 8.68 9.60
N ASP A 150 16.54 7.48 9.41
CA ASP A 150 17.97 7.20 9.35
C ASP A 150 18.37 6.81 7.92
N ALA A 151 19.23 7.62 7.30
CA ALA A 151 19.71 7.43 5.93
C ALA A 151 20.49 6.11 5.75
N ASP A 152 21.28 5.70 6.75
CA ASP A 152 22.11 4.51 6.68
C ASP A 152 21.25 3.25 6.83
N ALA A 153 20.26 3.29 7.72
CA ALA A 153 19.28 2.21 7.86
C ALA A 153 18.48 1.99 6.57
N VAL A 154 18.03 3.08 5.93
CA VAL A 154 17.33 3.02 4.63
C VAL A 154 18.24 2.48 3.54
N ALA A 155 19.49 2.92 3.49
CA ALA A 155 20.47 2.45 2.51
C ALA A 155 20.81 0.96 2.68
N HIS A 156 20.97 0.51 3.92
CA HIS A 156 21.24 -0.88 4.26
C HIS A 156 20.07 -1.78 3.85
N ALA A 157 18.85 -1.42 4.28
CA ALA A 157 17.64 -2.17 3.92
C ALA A 157 17.42 -2.23 2.41
N THR A 158 17.67 -1.13 1.70
CA THR A 158 17.62 -1.08 0.23
C THR A 158 18.60 -2.06 -0.42
N SER A 159 19.83 -2.09 0.07
CA SER A 159 20.87 -2.99 -0.45
C SER A 159 20.52 -4.46 -0.21
N GLU A 160 19.96 -4.76 0.97
CA GLU A 160 19.51 -6.10 1.32
C GLU A 160 18.34 -6.57 0.44
N VAL A 161 17.35 -5.70 0.19
CA VAL A 161 16.24 -5.99 -0.73
C VAL A 161 16.75 -6.32 -2.13
N ILE A 162 17.74 -5.57 -2.64
CA ILE A 162 18.37 -5.87 -3.93
C ILE A 162 19.09 -7.22 -3.89
N ARG A 163 19.83 -7.51 -2.81
CA ARG A 163 20.51 -8.80 -2.62
C ARG A 163 19.53 -9.97 -2.66
N MET A 164 18.38 -9.84 -1.99
CA MET A 164 17.31 -10.84 -1.99
C MET A 164 16.74 -11.08 -3.39
N ALA A 165 16.51 -10.02 -4.16
CA ALA A 165 16.04 -10.14 -5.54
C ALA A 165 17.06 -10.83 -6.46
N ASN A 166 18.34 -10.47 -6.33
CA ASN A 166 19.43 -11.07 -7.10
C ASN A 166 19.54 -12.58 -6.87
N GLY A 167 19.22 -13.06 -5.66
CA GLY A 167 19.18 -14.48 -5.34
C GLY A 167 18.11 -15.29 -6.09
N LYS A 168 17.16 -14.65 -6.78
CA LYS A 168 16.03 -15.29 -7.48
C LYS A 168 15.96 -14.94 -8.96
N SER A 169 17.11 -14.89 -9.61
CA SER A 169 17.24 -14.48 -11.03
C SER A 169 16.77 -13.05 -11.30
N GLY A 170 16.64 -12.23 -10.25
CA GLY A 170 16.35 -10.80 -10.33
C GLY A 170 17.59 -9.95 -10.55
N GLU A 171 17.36 -8.69 -10.88
CA GLU A 171 18.36 -7.61 -10.88
C GLU A 171 17.72 -6.36 -10.29
N GLY A 172 18.36 -5.77 -9.29
CA GLY A 172 17.84 -4.62 -8.56
C GLY A 172 18.55 -3.31 -8.89
N PHE A 173 17.77 -2.23 -8.99
CA PHE A 173 18.22 -0.87 -9.27
C PHE A 173 17.64 0.09 -8.24
N VAL A 174 18.41 1.09 -7.83
CA VAL A 174 17.92 2.21 -7.02
C VAL A 174 17.71 3.40 -7.96
N ALA A 175 16.56 4.06 -7.86
CA ALA A 175 16.32 5.29 -8.58
C ALA A 175 17.31 6.37 -8.13
N VAL A 176 17.92 7.05 -9.10
CA VAL A 176 18.80 8.20 -8.85
C VAL A 176 18.02 9.45 -9.26
N SER A 177 17.88 10.40 -8.33
CA SER A 177 17.28 11.72 -8.56
C SER A 177 18.36 12.74 -8.86
#